data_AF-A0AAW4QII2-F1
#
_entry.id   AF-A0AAW4QII2-F1
#
_cell.length_a   1.000
_cell.length_b   1.000
_cell.length_c   1.000
_cell.angle_alpha   90.00
_cell.angle_beta   90.00
_cell.angle_gamma   90.00
#
_symmetry.space_group_name_H-M   'P 1'
#
loop_
_entity.id
_entity.type
_entity.pdbx_description
1 polymer ?
#
loop_
_entity_poly.entity_id
_entity_poly.type
_entity_poly.pdbx_seq_one_letter_code
_entity_poly.pdbx_strand_id
1 'polypeptide(L)'
;MEKPFVKLLATVAVGTGAIVICLFGYHLNNQRQHHQRINYAESAITNQKDTVTSLSKEVDKLYSTKEKIFLNPEITEETVSNLSHKLSSIKLSADDYDIKESELPKEAAAIQEEKKAVLTQLEDAESKLKIQTAVNDLFTKNVSNWQQAVDDVIIKEKVTSADVARVRENMSFFKDSPWKTVVIQYLGFADTQIAQVTQLDQLFDTMLKDGQVTATATYDQYLTALSQIEQIRNEKISAAYATKAQTVAQQMGYSNIS
;
A
#
# COMPACT_ATOMS: atom_id res chain seq x y z
N MET A 1 30.07 -77.72 39.65
CA MET A 1 28.77 -77.16 39.24
C MET A 1 28.31 -76.22 40.32
N GLU A 2 28.14 -74.93 40.03
CA GLU A 2 27.33 -73.90 40.73
C GLU A 2 27.78 -72.52 40.21
N LYS A 3 26.97 -71.54 39.79
CA LYS A 3 25.71 -71.49 39.02
C LYS A 3 25.88 -70.31 38.03
N PRO A 4 25.84 -70.50 36.68
CA PRO A 4 25.93 -69.40 35.72
C PRO A 4 24.70 -68.47 35.71
N PHE A 5 23.62 -68.87 36.41
CA PHE A 5 22.35 -68.13 36.48
C PHE A 5 22.40 -66.82 37.30
N VAL A 6 23.31 -66.69 38.28
CA VAL A 6 23.35 -65.50 39.16
C VAL A 6 24.02 -64.30 38.47
N LYS A 7 25.00 -64.54 37.58
CA LYS A 7 25.63 -63.47 36.78
C LYS A 7 24.69 -62.94 35.69
N LEU A 8 23.88 -63.81 35.09
CA LEU A 8 22.93 -63.41 34.04
C LEU A 8 21.78 -62.54 34.58
N LEU A 9 21.32 -62.78 35.81
CA LEU A 9 20.29 -61.94 36.47
C LEU A 9 20.81 -60.57 36.91
N ALA A 10 22.08 -60.47 37.35
CA ALA A 10 22.69 -59.19 37.74
C ALA A 10 22.95 -58.27 36.53
N THR A 11 23.36 -58.81 35.38
CA THR A 11 23.62 -58.01 34.16
C THR A 11 22.33 -57.52 33.50
N VAL A 12 21.23 -58.29 33.58
CA VAL A 12 19.92 -57.86 33.07
C VAL A 12 19.31 -56.77 33.95
N ALA A 13 19.46 -56.81 35.28
CA ALA A 13 18.94 -55.78 36.19
C ALA A 13 19.68 -54.42 36.08
N VAL A 14 20.98 -54.43 35.80
CA VAL A 14 21.77 -53.19 35.59
C VAL A 14 21.53 -52.60 34.19
N GLY A 15 21.28 -53.46 33.18
CA GLY A 15 20.97 -53.04 31.81
C GLY A 15 19.61 -52.34 31.65
N THR A 16 18.55 -52.83 32.31
CA THR A 16 17.24 -52.13 32.33
C THR A 16 17.24 -50.88 33.20
N GLY A 17 18.00 -50.86 34.31
CA GLY A 17 18.13 -49.67 35.17
C GLY A 17 18.76 -48.47 34.44
N ALA A 18 19.80 -48.69 33.63
CA ALA A 18 20.46 -47.63 32.86
C ALA A 18 19.55 -47.05 31.76
N ILE A 19 18.76 -47.88 31.07
CA ILE A 19 17.80 -47.41 30.04
C ILE A 19 16.69 -46.57 30.68
N VAL A 20 16.19 -46.97 31.86
CA VAL A 20 15.20 -46.18 32.61
C VAL A 20 15.80 -44.86 33.08
N ILE A 21 17.04 -44.82 33.59
CA ILE A 21 17.71 -43.57 33.99
C ILE A 21 18.01 -42.66 32.79
N CYS A 22 18.36 -43.21 31.63
CA CYS A 22 18.57 -42.43 30.40
C CYS A 22 17.26 -41.87 29.84
N LEU A 23 16.17 -42.66 29.83
CA LEU A 23 14.85 -42.19 29.39
C LEU A 23 14.24 -41.20 30.39
N PHE A 24 14.39 -41.43 31.69
CA PHE A 24 13.93 -40.53 32.74
C PHE A 24 14.79 -39.26 32.77
N GLY A 25 16.10 -39.36 32.54
CA GLY A 25 17.01 -38.23 32.39
C GLY A 25 16.74 -37.42 31.12
N TYR A 26 16.43 -38.07 30.00
CA TYR A 26 15.99 -37.42 28.77
C TYR A 26 14.63 -36.72 28.97
N HIS A 27 13.68 -37.37 29.65
CA HIS A 27 12.38 -36.80 29.97
C HIS A 27 12.50 -35.59 30.93
N LEU A 28 13.31 -35.70 31.99
CA LEU A 28 13.61 -34.61 32.92
C LEU A 28 14.35 -33.45 32.25
N ASN A 29 15.31 -33.73 31.36
CA ASN A 29 16.03 -32.70 30.61
C ASN A 29 15.10 -31.99 29.63
N ASN A 30 14.26 -32.74 28.92
CA ASN A 30 13.26 -32.16 28.01
C ASN A 30 12.22 -31.33 28.78
N GLN A 31 11.77 -31.80 29.95
CA GLN A 31 10.86 -31.06 30.82
C GLN A 31 11.48 -29.77 31.38
N ARG A 32 12.78 -29.80 31.75
CA ARG A 32 13.53 -28.61 32.16
C ARG A 32 13.70 -27.60 31.02
N GLN A 33 14.06 -28.06 29.82
CA GLN A 33 14.16 -27.20 28.65
C GLN A 33 12.80 -26.59 28.29
N HIS A 34 11.73 -27.37 28.39
CA HIS A 34 10.38 -26.89 28.17
C HIS A 34 9.96 -25.83 29.19
N HIS A 35 10.22 -26.03 30.49
CA HIS A 35 9.98 -24.99 31.50
C HIS A 35 10.85 -23.74 31.28
N GLN A 36 12.09 -23.89 30.82
CA GLN A 36 12.93 -22.75 30.45
C GLN A 36 12.34 -21.96 29.27
N ARG A 37 11.77 -22.64 28.27
CA ARG A 37 11.07 -21.99 27.15
C ARG A 37 9.83 -21.23 27.60
N ILE A 38 9.03 -21.80 28.51
CA ILE A 38 7.87 -21.12 29.11
C ILE A 38 8.34 -19.85 29.84
N ASN A 39 9.34 -19.95 30.73
CA ASN A 39 9.84 -18.80 31.48
C ASN A 39 10.45 -17.72 30.58
N TYR A 40 11.15 -18.14 29.52
CA TYR A 40 11.69 -17.24 28.51
C TYR A 40 10.57 -16.54 27.72
N ALA A 41 9.55 -17.28 27.28
CA ALA A 41 8.39 -16.73 26.60
C ALA A 41 7.63 -15.73 27.49
N GLU A 42 7.42 -16.05 28.77
CA GLU A 42 6.80 -15.14 29.73
C GLU A 42 7.55 -13.81 29.83
N SER A 43 8.87 -13.85 30.00
CA SER A 43 9.70 -12.65 30.08
C SER A 43 9.75 -11.89 28.74
N ALA A 44 9.95 -12.61 27.63
CA ALA A 44 10.08 -12.02 26.30
C ALA A 44 8.77 -11.34 25.87
N ILE A 45 7.63 -12.04 25.96
CA ILE A 45 6.32 -11.53 25.58
C ILE A 45 5.94 -10.31 26.43
N THR A 46 6.14 -10.39 27.74
CA THR A 46 5.83 -9.26 28.64
C THR A 46 6.68 -8.03 28.30
N ASN A 47 7.97 -8.23 27.99
CA ASN A 47 8.87 -7.15 27.57
C ASN A 47 8.51 -6.57 26.19
N GLN A 48 7.81 -7.33 25.33
CA GLN A 48 7.35 -6.82 24.03
C GLN A 48 6.13 -5.90 24.14
N LYS A 49 5.43 -5.87 25.28
CA LYS A 49 4.28 -4.98 25.49
C LYS A 49 4.63 -3.51 25.21
N ASP A 50 5.68 -3.02 25.86
CA ASP A 50 6.12 -1.62 25.68
C ASP A 50 6.57 -1.35 24.24
N THR A 51 7.15 -2.35 23.57
CA THR A 51 7.55 -2.25 22.16
C THR A 51 6.32 -2.13 21.24
N VAL A 52 5.30 -2.97 21.43
CA VAL A 52 4.04 -2.90 20.67
C VAL A 52 3.36 -1.56 20.90
N THR A 53 3.26 -1.10 22.15
CA THR A 53 2.68 0.20 22.49
C THR A 53 3.47 1.37 21.91
N SER A 54 4.80 1.28 21.86
CA SER A 54 5.64 2.30 21.20
C SER A 54 5.40 2.33 19.69
N LEU A 55 5.35 1.17 19.04
CA LEU A 55 5.04 1.07 17.62
C LEU A 55 3.64 1.57 17.30
N SER A 56 2.65 1.30 18.16
CA SER A 56 1.30 1.86 18.05
C SER A 56 1.34 3.39 17.96
N LYS A 57 2.12 4.05 18.83
CA LYS A 57 2.33 5.51 18.79
C LYS A 57 3.10 5.99 17.55
N GLU A 58 4.00 5.17 17.00
CA GLU A 58 4.67 5.49 15.73
C GLU A 58 3.69 5.38 14.55
N VAL A 59 2.85 4.35 14.52
CA VAL A 59 1.79 4.17 13.51
C VAL A 59 0.74 5.28 13.60
N ASP A 60 0.40 5.74 14.80
CA ASP A 60 -0.51 6.89 14.99
C ASP A 60 0.00 8.15 14.27
N LYS A 61 1.33 8.36 14.19
CA LYS A 61 1.93 9.51 13.51
C LYS A 61 1.87 9.44 11.99
N LEU A 62 1.51 8.29 11.42
CA LEU A 62 1.25 8.17 9.99
C LEU A 62 0.00 8.94 9.56
N TYR A 63 -0.84 9.32 10.52
CA TYR A 63 -2.07 10.06 10.28
C TYR A 63 -1.93 11.53 10.73
N SER A 64 -2.64 12.42 10.04
CA SER A 64 -2.63 13.85 10.36
C SER A 64 -3.39 14.17 11.65
N THR A 65 -4.37 13.32 12.01
CA THR A 65 -5.25 13.54 13.15
C THR A 65 -5.58 12.24 13.87
N LYS A 66 -6.16 12.36 15.08
CA LYS A 66 -6.53 11.22 15.92
C LYS A 66 -7.64 10.35 15.32
N GLU A 67 -8.44 10.92 14.43
CA GLU A 67 -9.50 10.22 13.72
C GLU A 67 -8.96 9.25 12.64
N LYS A 68 -7.65 9.33 12.32
CA LYS A 68 -6.95 8.42 11.39
C LYS A 68 -7.59 8.33 10.01
N ILE A 69 -8.21 9.44 9.58
CA ILE A 69 -8.86 9.52 8.27
C ILE A 69 -7.81 9.79 7.20
N PHE A 70 -7.02 10.84 7.38
CA PHE A 70 -6.03 11.32 6.42
C PHE A 70 -4.60 11.01 6.87
N LEU A 71 -3.77 10.63 5.91
CA LEU A 71 -2.34 10.43 6.13
C LEU A 71 -1.64 11.76 6.39
N ASN A 72 -0.57 11.72 7.19
CA ASN A 72 0.34 12.84 7.33
C ASN A 72 1.10 13.04 6.00
N PRO A 73 1.17 14.27 5.46
CA PRO A 73 1.79 14.53 4.15
C PRO A 73 3.29 14.19 4.08
N GLU A 74 3.98 14.06 5.22
CA GLU A 74 5.41 13.76 5.27
C GLU A 74 5.73 12.26 5.23
N ILE A 75 4.72 11.38 5.22
CA ILE A 75 4.99 9.94 5.24
C ILE A 75 5.56 9.45 3.90
N THR A 76 6.39 8.43 3.98
CA THR A 76 7.02 7.77 2.84
C THR A 76 6.84 6.26 2.88
N GLU A 77 7.01 5.59 1.74
CA GLU A 77 7.00 4.12 1.66
C GLU A 77 8.07 3.50 2.58
N GLU A 78 9.22 4.15 2.70
CA GLU A 78 10.29 3.74 3.62
C GLU A 78 9.84 3.78 5.09
N THR A 79 9.13 4.83 5.49
CA THR A 79 8.61 4.96 6.86
C THR A 79 7.66 3.82 7.19
N VAL A 80 6.73 3.51 6.28
CA VAL A 80 5.75 2.42 6.43
C VAL A 80 6.45 1.06 6.45
N SER A 81 7.39 0.83 5.53
CA SER A 81 8.17 -0.41 5.43
C SER A 81 8.97 -0.68 6.71
N ASN A 82 9.65 0.33 7.24
CA ASN A 82 10.41 0.22 8.48
C ASN A 82 9.52 -0.16 9.68
N LEU A 83 8.32 0.43 9.78
CA LEU A 83 7.35 0.07 10.83
C LEU A 83 6.85 -1.37 10.66
N SER A 84 6.60 -1.81 9.42
CA SER A 84 6.16 -3.17 9.11
C SER A 84 7.22 -4.21 9.48
N HIS A 85 8.49 -3.94 9.17
CA HIS A 85 9.61 -4.78 9.59
C HIS A 85 9.76 -4.86 11.09
N LYS A 86 9.68 -3.73 11.81
CA LYS A 86 9.73 -3.73 13.29
C LYS A 86 8.58 -4.55 13.87
N LEU A 87 7.34 -4.35 13.39
CA LEU A 87 6.16 -5.04 13.91
C LEU A 87 6.19 -6.55 13.63
N SER A 88 6.59 -6.95 12.41
CA SER A 88 6.70 -8.37 12.04
C SER A 88 7.77 -9.11 12.85
N SER A 89 8.84 -8.43 13.27
CA SER A 89 9.90 -9.03 14.09
C SER A 89 9.48 -9.40 15.52
N ILE A 90 8.34 -8.90 16.00
CA ILE A 90 7.86 -9.15 17.36
C ILE A 90 7.28 -10.57 17.47
N LYS A 91 7.90 -11.40 18.29
CA LYS A 91 7.49 -12.78 18.55
C LYS A 91 6.55 -12.87 19.75
N LEU A 92 5.33 -13.36 19.54
CA LEU A 92 4.28 -13.42 20.58
C LEU A 92 3.48 -14.72 20.61
N SER A 93 3.64 -15.59 19.60
CA SER A 93 2.85 -16.82 19.49
C SER A 93 3.51 -17.98 20.24
N ALA A 94 2.75 -19.01 20.59
CA ALA A 94 3.31 -20.22 21.20
C ALA A 94 4.35 -20.90 20.28
N ASP A 95 4.11 -20.89 18.97
CA ASP A 95 5.01 -21.43 17.94
C ASP A 95 6.36 -20.70 17.91
N ASP A 96 6.39 -19.37 18.13
CA ASP A 96 7.63 -18.58 18.18
C ASP A 96 8.61 -19.06 19.27
N TYR A 97 8.08 -19.74 20.30
CA TYR A 97 8.81 -20.19 21.48
C TYR A 97 8.81 -21.73 21.65
N ASP A 98 8.20 -22.47 20.73
CA ASP A 98 8.08 -23.95 20.78
C ASP A 98 7.46 -24.44 22.10
N ILE A 99 6.32 -23.82 22.47
CA ILE A 99 5.46 -24.14 23.62
C ILE A 99 3.99 -24.32 23.17
N LYS A 100 3.09 -24.72 24.08
CA LYS A 100 1.64 -24.79 23.78
C LYS A 100 0.96 -23.46 24.04
N GLU A 101 -0.14 -23.21 23.32
CA GLU A 101 -0.98 -22.01 23.51
C GLU A 101 -1.49 -21.86 24.96
N SER A 102 -1.83 -22.98 25.61
CA SER A 102 -2.26 -22.99 27.03
C SER A 102 -1.16 -22.59 28.02
N GLU A 103 0.09 -22.51 27.57
CA GLU A 103 1.28 -22.23 28.39
C GLU A 103 1.81 -20.80 28.16
N LEU A 104 1.16 -20.03 27.28
CA LEU A 104 1.46 -18.61 27.12
C LEU A 104 1.16 -17.82 28.40
N PRO A 105 1.90 -16.73 28.65
CA PRO A 105 1.59 -15.84 29.77
C PRO A 105 0.18 -15.24 29.59
N LYS A 106 -0.48 -14.93 30.71
CA LYS A 106 -1.89 -14.47 30.71
C LYS A 106 -2.07 -13.20 29.89
N GLU A 107 -1.05 -12.36 29.83
CA GLU A 107 -1.02 -11.10 29.11
C GLU A 107 -0.80 -11.28 27.59
N ALA A 108 -0.36 -12.45 27.12
CA ALA A 108 -0.03 -12.69 25.71
C ALA A 108 -1.18 -12.35 24.78
N ALA A 109 -2.40 -12.81 25.10
CA ALA A 109 -3.57 -12.58 24.27
C ALA A 109 -3.86 -11.07 24.07
N ALA A 110 -3.71 -10.27 25.14
CA ALA A 110 -3.92 -8.83 25.04
C ALA A 110 -2.85 -8.14 24.17
N ILE A 111 -1.59 -8.54 24.30
CA ILE A 111 -0.48 -7.98 23.51
C ILE A 111 -0.58 -8.41 22.04
N GLN A 112 -1.01 -9.64 21.76
CA GLN A 112 -1.26 -10.13 20.40
C GLN A 112 -2.40 -9.34 19.72
N GLU A 113 -3.51 -9.10 20.43
CA GLU A 113 -4.61 -8.28 19.90
C GLU A 113 -4.18 -6.83 19.66
N GLU A 114 -3.37 -6.24 20.55
CA GLU A 114 -2.78 -4.92 20.32
C GLU A 114 -1.89 -4.91 19.06
N LYS A 115 -0.98 -5.89 18.92
CA LYS A 115 -0.13 -6.04 17.73
C LYS A 115 -0.97 -6.15 16.45
N LYS A 116 -2.04 -6.94 16.48
CA LYS A 116 -2.95 -7.13 15.33
C LYS A 116 -3.68 -5.83 14.97
N ALA A 117 -4.12 -5.06 15.97
CA ALA A 117 -4.72 -3.76 15.75
C ALA A 117 -3.72 -2.76 15.12
N VAL A 118 -2.46 -2.74 15.60
CA VAL A 118 -1.39 -1.93 15.01
C VAL A 118 -1.10 -2.35 13.58
N LEU A 119 -1.05 -3.66 13.29
CA LEU A 119 -0.84 -4.17 11.93
C LEU A 119 -1.96 -3.74 10.99
N THR A 120 -3.22 -3.87 11.41
CA THR A 120 -4.38 -3.47 10.61
C THR A 120 -4.34 -1.98 10.27
N GLN A 121 -3.91 -1.13 11.22
CA GLN A 121 -3.75 0.31 10.96
C GLN A 121 -2.59 0.61 10.02
N LEU A 122 -1.47 -0.10 10.17
CA LEU A 122 -0.33 0.05 9.28
C LEU A 122 -0.68 -0.34 7.83
N GLU A 123 -1.41 -1.44 7.66
CA GLU A 123 -1.89 -1.91 6.34
C GLU A 123 -2.89 -0.93 5.71
N ASP A 124 -3.77 -0.29 6.50
CA ASP A 124 -4.63 0.80 6.03
C ASP A 124 -3.79 2.00 5.54
N ALA A 125 -2.78 2.42 6.33
CA ALA A 125 -1.91 3.52 5.96
C ALA A 125 -1.09 3.22 4.69
N GLU A 126 -0.54 2.00 4.58
CA GLU A 126 0.17 1.54 3.39
C GLU A 126 -0.73 1.56 2.14
N SER A 127 -1.94 1.02 2.27
CA SER A 127 -2.89 0.95 1.16
C SER A 127 -3.32 2.34 0.71
N LYS A 128 -3.58 3.27 1.65
CA LYS A 128 -3.87 4.67 1.34
C LYS A 128 -2.69 5.36 0.65
N LEU A 129 -1.47 5.13 1.12
CA LEU A 129 -0.27 5.73 0.52
C LEU A 129 -0.09 5.26 -0.92
N LYS A 130 -0.26 3.96 -1.21
CA LYS A 130 -0.20 3.41 -2.57
C LYS A 130 -1.21 4.08 -3.52
N ILE A 131 -2.43 4.29 -3.05
CA ILE A 131 -3.44 5.02 -3.83
C ILE A 131 -3.01 6.47 -4.06
N GLN A 132 -2.56 7.18 -3.02
CA GLN A 132 -2.12 8.56 -3.15
C GLN A 132 -0.95 8.71 -4.12
N THR A 133 0.01 7.79 -4.10
CA THR A 133 1.10 7.71 -5.08
C THR A 133 0.56 7.50 -6.48
N ALA A 134 -0.35 6.53 -6.68
CA ALA A 134 -0.94 6.26 -7.99
C ALA A 134 -1.75 7.45 -8.54
N VAL A 135 -2.43 8.21 -7.68
CA VAL A 135 -3.11 9.45 -8.07
C VAL A 135 -2.10 10.55 -8.42
N ASN A 136 -1.05 10.74 -7.60
CA ASN A 136 0.02 11.69 -7.89
C ASN A 136 0.68 11.40 -9.25
N ASP A 137 0.81 10.13 -9.62
CA ASP A 137 1.37 9.73 -10.90
C ASP A 137 0.55 10.16 -12.12
N LEU A 138 -0.73 10.49 -11.96
CA LEU A 138 -1.58 11.06 -13.00
C LEU A 138 -1.23 12.53 -13.29
N PHE A 139 -0.60 13.23 -12.35
CA PHE A 139 -0.43 14.68 -12.39
C PHE A 139 1.04 15.11 -12.52
N THR A 140 1.26 16.26 -13.14
CA THR A 140 2.60 16.84 -13.34
C THR A 140 3.30 17.20 -12.03
N LYS A 141 2.52 17.42 -10.96
CA LYS A 141 2.98 17.66 -9.59
C LYS A 141 2.12 16.82 -8.64
N ASN A 142 2.69 16.48 -7.49
CA ASN A 142 1.93 15.82 -6.43
C ASN A 142 0.77 16.70 -5.96
N VAL A 143 -0.31 16.04 -5.55
CA VAL A 143 -1.47 16.67 -4.90
C VAL A 143 -1.01 17.48 -3.70
N SER A 144 -1.43 18.74 -3.66
CA SER A 144 -1.05 19.73 -2.64
C SER A 144 -1.77 19.52 -1.31
N ASN A 145 -3.01 18.98 -1.34
CA ASN A 145 -3.85 18.82 -0.16
C ASN A 145 -4.70 17.54 -0.23
N TRP A 146 -4.45 16.60 0.69
CA TRP A 146 -5.23 15.37 0.79
C TRP A 146 -6.43 15.44 1.73
N GLN A 147 -6.59 16.53 2.48
CA GLN A 147 -7.72 16.73 3.40
C GLN A 147 -8.92 17.37 2.70
N GLN A 148 -8.67 18.16 1.66
CA GLN A 148 -9.69 18.80 0.85
C GLN A 148 -9.22 18.88 -0.59
N ALA A 149 -10.05 18.39 -1.52
CA ALA A 149 -9.74 18.46 -2.93
C ALA A 149 -9.72 19.91 -3.42
N VAL A 150 -8.64 20.26 -4.11
CA VAL A 150 -8.46 21.53 -4.81
C VAL A 150 -8.20 21.22 -6.28
N ASP A 151 -8.88 21.92 -7.18
CA ASP A 151 -8.74 21.71 -8.63
C ASP A 151 -7.54 22.51 -9.19
N ASP A 152 -6.36 22.29 -8.61
CA ASP A 152 -5.07 22.88 -9.00
C ASP A 152 -4.15 21.89 -9.74
N VAL A 153 -4.61 20.64 -9.89
CA VAL A 153 -3.85 19.55 -10.50
C VAL A 153 -3.90 19.61 -12.03
N ILE A 154 -2.80 19.20 -12.66
CA ILE A 154 -2.63 19.20 -14.12
C ILE A 154 -2.16 17.82 -14.57
N ILE A 155 -2.90 17.16 -15.47
CA ILE A 155 -2.55 15.80 -15.93
C ILE A 155 -1.24 15.76 -16.71
N LYS A 156 -0.51 14.64 -16.65
CA LYS A 156 0.65 14.37 -17.53
C LYS A 156 0.18 14.07 -18.96
N GLU A 157 1.07 14.22 -19.94
CA GLU A 157 0.76 14.18 -21.38
C GLU A 157 0.19 12.84 -21.88
N LYS A 158 0.49 11.73 -21.19
CA LYS A 158 0.15 10.36 -21.63
C LYS A 158 -0.87 9.66 -20.75
N VAL A 159 -1.56 10.40 -19.88
CA VAL A 159 -2.56 9.81 -18.98
C VAL A 159 -3.83 9.50 -19.76
N THR A 160 -4.33 8.29 -19.58
CA THR A 160 -5.53 7.78 -20.25
C THR A 160 -6.66 7.54 -19.26
N SER A 161 -7.90 7.43 -19.75
CA SER A 161 -9.04 7.03 -18.91
C SER A 161 -8.84 5.66 -18.26
N ALA A 162 -8.07 4.75 -18.89
CA ALA A 162 -7.75 3.45 -18.32
C ALA A 162 -6.83 3.56 -17.10
N ASP A 163 -5.90 4.53 -17.09
CA ASP A 163 -5.05 4.80 -15.93
C ASP A 163 -5.88 5.25 -14.73
N VAL A 164 -6.83 6.18 -14.94
CA VAL A 164 -7.73 6.65 -13.89
C VAL A 164 -8.67 5.53 -13.41
N ALA A 165 -9.21 4.74 -14.33
CA ALA A 165 -10.09 3.61 -14.01
C ALA A 165 -9.39 2.56 -13.14
N ARG A 166 -8.12 2.26 -13.41
CA ARG A 166 -7.31 1.34 -12.59
C ARG A 166 -7.15 1.84 -11.15
N VAL A 167 -6.95 3.15 -10.94
CA VAL A 167 -6.91 3.70 -9.58
C VAL A 167 -8.27 3.56 -8.88
N ARG A 168 -9.39 3.81 -9.60
CA ARG A 168 -10.74 3.59 -9.05
C ARG A 168 -11.01 2.14 -8.68
N GLU A 169 -10.55 1.19 -9.49
CA GLU A 169 -10.71 -0.23 -9.22
C GLU A 169 -10.01 -0.62 -7.91
N ASN A 170 -8.78 -0.15 -7.70
CA ASN A 170 -8.06 -0.36 -6.45
C ASN A 170 -8.76 0.28 -5.23
N MET A 171 -9.56 1.32 -5.46
CA MET A 171 -10.38 1.96 -4.42
C MET A 171 -11.65 1.18 -4.03
N SER A 172 -12.04 0.16 -4.81
CA SER A 172 -13.29 -0.61 -4.58
C SER A 172 -13.32 -1.33 -3.24
N PHE A 173 -12.16 -1.70 -2.71
CA PHE A 173 -12.02 -2.39 -1.42
C PHE A 173 -12.08 -1.45 -0.21
N PHE A 174 -12.02 -0.13 -0.43
CA PHE A 174 -12.09 0.85 0.64
C PHE A 174 -13.53 1.21 0.98
N LYS A 175 -13.84 1.25 2.28
CA LYS A 175 -15.11 1.79 2.78
C LYS A 175 -15.23 3.28 2.46
N ASP A 176 -16.47 3.74 2.33
CA ASP A 176 -16.75 5.16 2.13
C ASP A 176 -16.25 5.97 3.33
N SER A 177 -15.50 7.02 3.03
CA SER A 177 -14.82 7.86 4.01
C SER A 177 -14.49 9.22 3.40
N PRO A 178 -14.26 10.27 4.20
CA PRO A 178 -13.83 11.57 3.67
C PRO A 178 -12.55 11.48 2.83
N TRP A 179 -11.60 10.62 3.21
CA TRP A 179 -10.40 10.36 2.42
C TRP A 179 -10.73 9.78 1.03
N LYS A 180 -11.59 8.77 0.95
CA LYS A 180 -12.04 8.18 -0.32
C LYS A 180 -12.77 9.21 -1.20
N THR A 181 -13.58 10.08 -0.59
CA THR A 181 -14.24 11.18 -1.31
C THR A 181 -13.23 12.12 -1.95
N VAL A 182 -12.19 12.54 -1.23
CA VAL A 182 -11.14 13.42 -1.76
C VAL A 182 -10.39 12.74 -2.91
N VAL A 183 -10.03 11.46 -2.77
CA VAL A 183 -9.41 10.68 -3.86
C VAL A 183 -10.29 10.66 -5.10
N ILE A 184 -11.58 10.37 -4.95
CA ILE A 184 -12.53 10.33 -6.08
C ILE A 184 -12.65 11.70 -6.75
N GLN A 185 -12.64 12.80 -5.99
CA GLN A 185 -12.67 14.15 -6.55
C GLN A 185 -11.44 14.43 -7.41
N TYR A 186 -10.24 14.09 -6.96
CA TYR A 186 -9.02 14.21 -7.76
C TYR A 186 -9.07 13.37 -9.04
N LEU A 187 -9.57 12.13 -8.96
CA LEU A 187 -9.78 11.29 -10.15
C LEU A 187 -10.82 11.89 -11.11
N GLY A 188 -11.81 12.64 -10.61
CA GLY A 188 -12.77 13.39 -11.42
C GLY A 188 -12.15 14.60 -12.13
N PHE A 189 -11.21 15.29 -11.50
CA PHE A 189 -10.43 16.36 -12.15
C PHE A 189 -9.58 15.80 -13.29
N ALA A 190 -8.97 14.63 -13.09
CA ALA A 190 -8.24 13.94 -14.15
C ALA A 190 -9.16 13.54 -15.33
N ASP A 191 -10.32 12.92 -15.05
CA ASP A 191 -11.31 12.57 -16.07
C ASP A 191 -11.71 13.79 -16.92
N THR A 192 -11.97 14.92 -16.26
CA THR A 192 -12.39 16.15 -16.94
C THR A 192 -11.33 16.64 -17.92
N GLN A 193 -10.06 16.66 -17.49
CA GLN A 193 -8.94 17.05 -18.36
C GLN A 193 -8.74 16.06 -19.50
N ILE A 194 -8.85 14.75 -19.25
CA ILE A 194 -8.74 13.71 -20.30
C ILE A 194 -9.88 13.85 -21.31
N ALA A 195 -11.10 14.16 -20.86
CA ALA A 195 -12.24 14.37 -21.74
C ALA A 195 -12.02 15.58 -22.67
N GLN A 196 -11.45 16.67 -22.17
CA GLN A 196 -11.09 17.84 -22.99
C GLN A 196 -10.06 17.47 -24.07
N VAL A 197 -9.02 16.72 -23.71
CA VAL A 197 -8.00 16.22 -24.66
C VAL A 197 -8.64 15.30 -25.71
N THR A 198 -9.51 14.39 -25.28
CA THR A 198 -10.20 13.45 -26.18
C THR A 198 -11.12 14.18 -27.17
N GLN A 199 -11.80 15.23 -26.74
CA GLN A 199 -12.62 16.07 -27.62
C GLN A 199 -11.78 16.80 -28.67
N LEU A 200 -10.61 17.32 -28.27
CA LEU A 200 -9.66 17.90 -29.22
C LEU A 200 -9.14 16.88 -30.22
N ASP A 201 -8.83 15.65 -29.79
CA ASP A 201 -8.44 14.57 -30.70
C ASP A 201 -9.54 14.31 -31.73
N GLN A 202 -10.80 14.17 -31.31
CA GLN A 202 -11.93 13.95 -32.22
C GLN A 202 -12.12 15.10 -33.22
N LEU A 203 -11.98 16.35 -32.77
CA LEU A 203 -12.05 17.52 -33.63
C LEU A 203 -10.94 17.52 -34.67
N PHE A 204 -9.69 17.26 -34.25
CA PHE A 204 -8.56 17.26 -35.16
C PHE A 204 -8.52 16.04 -36.08
N ASP A 205 -8.97 14.87 -35.65
CA ASP A 205 -9.11 13.69 -36.51
C ASP A 205 -10.17 13.91 -37.60
N THR A 206 -11.16 14.77 -37.34
CA THR A 206 -12.14 15.20 -38.34
C THR A 206 -11.55 16.22 -39.30
N MET A 207 -10.78 17.19 -38.81
CA MET A 207 -10.24 18.29 -39.62
C MET A 207 -8.95 17.93 -40.37
N LEU A 208 -8.15 17.01 -39.85
CA LEU A 208 -6.84 16.63 -40.38
C LEU A 208 -6.74 15.12 -40.58
N LYS A 209 -6.21 14.71 -41.71
CA LYS A 209 -5.82 13.33 -41.98
C LYS A 209 -4.46 13.33 -42.68
N ASP A 210 -3.52 12.56 -42.13
CA ASP A 210 -2.14 12.46 -42.65
C ASP A 210 -1.47 13.85 -42.84
N GLY A 211 -1.77 14.79 -41.94
CA GLY A 211 -1.25 16.17 -41.98
C GLY A 211 -1.90 17.09 -43.03
N GLN A 212 -2.95 16.63 -43.72
CA GLN A 212 -3.71 17.41 -44.69
C GLN A 212 -5.12 17.70 -44.17
N VAL A 213 -5.64 18.89 -44.49
CA VAL A 213 -7.00 19.27 -44.15
C VAL A 213 -7.99 18.42 -44.95
N THR A 214 -8.99 17.89 -44.25
CA THR A 214 -10.03 17.07 -44.85
C THR A 214 -11.10 17.93 -45.52
N ALA A 215 -11.89 17.35 -46.42
CA ALA A 215 -13.03 18.02 -47.04
C ALA A 215 -14.16 18.36 -46.04
N THR A 216 -14.15 17.76 -44.85
CA THR A 216 -15.14 17.99 -43.80
C THR A 216 -14.75 19.08 -42.83
N ALA A 217 -13.52 19.60 -42.92
CA ALA A 217 -13.04 20.66 -42.03
C ALA A 217 -13.79 21.98 -42.29
N THR A 218 -14.24 22.62 -41.22
CA THR A 218 -14.94 23.91 -41.28
C THR A 218 -14.29 24.98 -40.40
N TYR A 219 -14.59 26.25 -40.69
CA TYR A 219 -14.12 27.37 -39.88
C TYR A 219 -14.65 27.30 -38.44
N ASP A 220 -15.91 26.87 -38.26
CA ASP A 220 -16.53 26.75 -36.92
C ASP A 220 -15.85 25.65 -36.08
N GLN A 221 -15.46 24.53 -36.70
CA GLN A 221 -14.69 23.48 -36.02
C GLN A 221 -13.31 24.00 -35.60
N TYR A 222 -12.65 24.79 -36.45
CA TYR A 222 -11.38 25.43 -36.14
C TYR A 222 -11.51 26.40 -34.95
N LEU A 223 -12.50 27.28 -34.94
CA LEU A 223 -12.76 28.20 -33.82
C LEU A 223 -13.08 27.44 -32.52
N THR A 224 -13.86 26.37 -32.62
CA THR A 224 -14.16 25.50 -31.48
C THR A 224 -12.89 24.86 -30.92
N ALA A 225 -12.00 24.37 -31.80
CA ALA A 225 -10.73 23.78 -31.39
C ALA A 225 -9.83 24.83 -30.69
N LEU A 226 -9.72 26.06 -31.23
CA LEU A 226 -8.96 27.13 -30.57
C LEU A 226 -9.47 27.41 -29.16
N SER A 227 -10.78 27.56 -28.99
CA SER A 227 -11.38 27.82 -27.67
C SER A 227 -11.13 26.67 -26.68
N GLN A 228 -11.15 25.42 -27.15
CA GLN A 228 -10.84 24.25 -26.31
C GLN A 228 -9.36 24.16 -25.95
N ILE A 229 -8.45 24.52 -26.87
CA ILE A 229 -7.00 24.54 -26.62
C ILE A 229 -6.64 25.51 -25.49
N GLU A 230 -7.30 26.67 -25.42
CA GLU A 230 -7.12 27.65 -24.34
C GLU A 230 -7.52 27.12 -22.95
N GLN A 231 -8.39 26.11 -22.90
CA GLN A 231 -8.82 25.47 -21.64
C GLN A 231 -7.87 24.36 -21.19
N ILE A 232 -6.94 23.91 -22.04
CA ILE A 232 -5.98 22.86 -21.70
C ILE A 232 -4.91 23.43 -20.76
N ARG A 233 -4.93 22.98 -19.50
CA ARG A 233 -4.00 23.43 -18.45
C ARG A 233 -2.57 22.95 -18.68
N ASN A 234 -2.37 21.81 -19.34
CA ASN A 234 -1.03 21.29 -19.63
C ASN A 234 -0.47 22.01 -20.87
N GLU A 235 0.51 22.89 -20.64
CA GLU A 235 1.14 23.72 -21.68
C GLU A 235 1.69 22.91 -22.86
N LYS A 236 2.23 21.71 -22.62
CA LYS A 236 2.79 20.88 -23.69
C LYS A 236 1.69 20.25 -24.55
N ILE A 237 0.60 19.81 -23.93
CA ILE A 237 -0.57 19.31 -24.66
C ILE A 237 -1.18 20.46 -25.47
N SER A 238 -1.36 21.62 -24.84
CA SER A 238 -1.89 22.83 -25.48
C SER A 238 -1.05 23.23 -26.71
N ALA A 239 0.28 23.28 -26.56
CA ALA A 239 1.21 23.61 -27.66
C ALA A 239 1.16 22.59 -28.83
N ALA A 240 0.99 21.30 -28.52
CA ALA A 240 0.86 20.26 -29.54
C ALA A 240 -0.41 20.47 -30.39
N TYR A 241 -1.54 20.79 -29.76
CA TYR A 241 -2.77 21.10 -30.48
C TYR A 241 -2.73 22.46 -31.18
N ALA A 242 -2.06 23.47 -30.61
CA ALA A 242 -1.85 24.75 -31.29
C ALA A 242 -1.08 24.58 -32.61
N THR A 243 -0.11 23.66 -32.65
CA THR A 243 0.60 23.31 -33.89
C THR A 243 -0.33 22.66 -34.93
N LYS A 244 -1.22 21.76 -34.49
CA LYS A 244 -2.27 21.20 -35.37
C LYS A 244 -3.22 22.30 -35.89
N ALA A 245 -3.65 23.21 -35.02
CA ALA A 245 -4.51 24.35 -35.38
C ALA A 245 -3.82 25.25 -36.42
N GLN A 246 -2.53 25.55 -36.25
CA GLN A 246 -1.76 26.34 -37.20
C GLN A 246 -1.69 25.67 -38.58
N THR A 247 -1.55 24.33 -38.62
CA THR A 247 -1.57 23.57 -39.86
C THR A 247 -2.92 23.72 -40.58
N VAL A 248 -4.03 23.60 -39.86
CA VAL A 248 -5.38 23.84 -40.41
C VAL A 248 -5.50 25.26 -40.94
N ALA A 249 -5.09 26.26 -40.16
CA ALA A 249 -5.18 27.67 -40.52
C ALA A 249 -4.37 28.03 -41.79
N GLN A 250 -3.21 27.38 -41.99
CA GLN A 250 -2.39 27.58 -43.18
C GLN A 250 -3.06 26.98 -44.42
N GLN A 251 -3.53 25.74 -44.33
CA GLN A 251 -4.10 25.03 -45.47
C GLN A 251 -5.49 25.56 -45.86
N MET A 252 -6.26 26.07 -44.89
CA MET A 252 -7.57 26.68 -45.13
C MET A 252 -7.49 28.19 -45.45
N GLY A 253 -6.31 28.81 -45.38
CA GLY A 253 -6.14 30.23 -45.66
C GLY A 253 -6.62 31.18 -44.57
N TYR A 254 -6.79 30.72 -43.33
CA TYR A 254 -7.17 31.54 -42.17
C TYR A 254 -6.00 32.37 -41.60
N SER A 255 -4.77 32.08 -42.03
CA SER A 255 -3.52 32.69 -41.53
C SER A 255 -3.40 34.21 -41.77
N ASN A 256 -4.36 34.83 -42.45
CA ASN A 256 -4.40 36.25 -42.77
C ASN A 256 -5.46 37.05 -41.99
N ILE A 257 -6.13 36.44 -41.00
CA ILE A 257 -7.10 37.15 -40.16
C ILE A 257 -6.36 37.65 -38.92
N SER A 258 -5.82 38.87 -39.05
CA SER A 258 -5.17 39.68 -38.01
C SER A 258 -6.15 40.14 -36.94
#